data_AF-A0A2V6E6V8-F1
#
_entry.id   AF-A0A2V6E6V8-F1
#
_cell.length_a   1.000
_cell.length_b   1.000
_cell.length_c   1.000
_cell.angle_alpha   90.00
_cell.angle_beta   90.00
_cell.angle_gamma   90.00
#
_symmetry.space_group_name_H-M   'P 1'
#
loop_
_entity.id
_entity.type
_entity.pdbx_description
1 polymer ?
#
loop_
_entity_poly.entity_id
_entity_poly.type
_entity_poly.pdbx_seq_one_letter_code
_entity_poly.pdbx_strand_id
1 'polypeptide(L)'
;MLPLAKIVAVGEVDEAPYFGDWENDRGDTLQITSDGIKVNNEKPVRYDDITEDSDETFFVLQIKDSSDYFGGNFLRITFGKDPDHFSMSIYKTLPDTLKKENEVKRIEWSAPAAEEEETEQKEQPKEEQPRADQSPEKPTPSPSPSAL
;
A
#
# COMPACT_ATOMS: atom_id res chain seq x y z
N MET A 1 15.46 22.39 26.40
CA MET A 1 15.05 21.44 25.35
C MET A 1 13.61 21.78 24.99
N LEU A 2 13.38 22.23 23.77
CA LEU A 2 12.04 22.34 23.20
C LEU A 2 11.86 21.11 22.30
N PRO A 3 10.76 20.34 22.41
CA PRO A 3 10.46 19.35 21.39
C PRO A 3 10.00 20.08 20.12
N LEU A 4 10.73 19.86 19.04
CA LEU A 4 10.34 20.26 17.69
C LEU A 4 9.18 19.35 17.25
N ALA A 5 8.10 19.99 16.81
CA ALA A 5 6.90 19.33 16.31
C ALA A 5 7.18 18.41 15.12
N LYS A 6 6.48 17.27 15.05
CA LYS A 6 6.16 16.60 13.80
C LYS A 6 4.64 16.66 13.63
N ILE A 7 4.20 17.66 12.88
CA ILE A 7 2.90 17.60 12.21
C ILE A 7 3.18 16.88 10.90
N VAL A 8 2.76 15.62 10.79
CA VAL A 8 2.60 14.96 9.50
C VAL A 8 1.10 14.93 9.26
N ALA A 9 0.57 16.05 8.78
CA ALA A 9 -0.72 16.08 8.10
C ALA A 9 -0.40 16.02 6.61
N VAL A 10 -0.09 14.82 6.12
CA VAL A 10 -0.25 14.49 4.71
C VAL A 10 -1.73 14.22 4.57
N GLY A 11 -2.41 14.93 3.67
CA GLY A 11 -3.84 14.73 3.44
C GLY A 11 -4.07 13.29 3.01
N GLU A 12 -4.56 12.46 3.94
CA GLU A 12 -5.25 11.22 3.64
C GLU A 12 -6.45 11.62 2.81
N VAL A 13 -6.38 11.39 1.50
CA VAL A 13 -7.59 11.00 0.80
C VAL A 13 -8.03 9.76 1.58
N ASP A 14 -9.18 9.78 2.24
CA ASP A 14 -9.72 8.58 2.90
C ASP A 14 -9.89 7.51 1.81
N GLU A 15 -8.84 6.74 1.57
CA GLU A 15 -8.86 5.61 0.67
C GLU A 15 -9.78 4.58 1.29
N ALA A 16 -10.78 4.13 0.53
CA ALA A 16 -11.76 3.21 1.07
C ALA A 16 -11.03 1.96 1.58
N PRO A 17 -11.39 1.42 2.76
CA PRO A 17 -10.58 0.41 3.45
C PRO A 17 -10.47 -0.92 2.70
N TYR A 18 -11.30 -1.13 1.69
CA TYR A 18 -11.26 -2.28 0.80
C TYR A 18 -10.33 -2.08 -0.42
N PHE A 19 -9.74 -0.90 -0.61
CA PHE A 19 -8.71 -0.68 -1.61
C PHE A 19 -7.45 -1.47 -1.28
N GLY A 20 -6.80 -1.99 -2.31
CA GLY A 20 -5.58 -2.76 -2.18
C GLY A 20 -5.61 -4.07 -2.96
N ASP A 21 -4.58 -4.87 -2.71
CA ASP A 21 -4.40 -6.20 -3.26
C ASP A 21 -4.72 -7.23 -2.17
N TRP A 22 -5.44 -8.27 -2.57
CA TRP A 22 -5.98 -9.29 -1.68
C TRP A 22 -5.85 -10.67 -2.30
N GLU A 23 -5.71 -11.68 -1.45
CA GLU A 23 -5.62 -13.08 -1.85
C GLU A 23 -6.60 -13.94 -1.04
N ASN A 24 -6.97 -15.10 -1.59
CA ASN A 24 -7.77 -16.09 -0.87
C ASN A 24 -7.06 -17.43 -0.79
N ASP A 25 -7.60 -18.31 0.06
CA ASP A 25 -7.08 -19.66 0.32
C ASP A 25 -7.09 -20.60 -0.90
N ARG A 26 -7.78 -20.20 -1.98
CA ARG A 26 -7.80 -20.92 -3.26
C ARG A 26 -6.72 -20.44 -4.24
N GLY A 27 -5.96 -19.40 -3.88
CA GLY A 27 -4.96 -18.76 -4.73
C GLY A 27 -5.55 -17.81 -5.77
N ASP A 28 -6.82 -17.37 -5.61
CA ASP A 28 -7.30 -16.24 -6.40
C ASP A 28 -6.66 -14.95 -5.87
N THR A 29 -6.43 -13.98 -6.77
CA THR A 29 -6.07 -12.61 -6.41
C THR A 29 -7.21 -11.64 -6.72
N LEU A 30 -7.29 -10.57 -5.94
CA LEU A 30 -8.26 -9.49 -6.09
C LEU A 30 -7.55 -8.17 -5.89
N GLN A 31 -7.69 -7.27 -6.85
CA GLN A 31 -7.22 -5.89 -6.74
C GLN A 31 -8.43 -4.96 -6.83
N ILE A 32 -8.58 -4.10 -5.83
CA ILE A 32 -9.61 -3.05 -5.82
C ILE A 32 -8.91 -1.70 -5.77
N THR A 33 -9.24 -0.84 -6.73
CA THR A 33 -8.73 0.53 -6.85
C THR A 33 -9.90 1.47 -7.15
N SER A 34 -9.70 2.77 -7.07
CA SER A 34 -10.72 3.75 -7.49
C SER A 34 -11.21 3.57 -8.93
N ASP A 35 -10.39 2.99 -9.81
CA ASP A 35 -10.71 2.83 -11.23
C ASP A 35 -11.48 1.55 -11.55
N GLY A 36 -11.39 0.53 -10.68
CA GLY A 36 -12.01 -0.75 -10.95
C GLY A 36 -11.58 -1.89 -10.03
N ILE A 37 -12.23 -3.02 -10.26
CA ILE A 37 -11.97 -4.30 -9.58
C ILE A 37 -11.42 -5.27 -10.60
N LYS A 38 -10.29 -5.90 -10.27
CA LYS A 38 -9.67 -6.95 -11.08
C LYS A 38 -9.54 -8.22 -10.25
N VAL A 39 -9.97 -9.33 -10.82
CA VAL A 39 -9.77 -10.65 -10.22
C VAL A 39 -8.78 -11.43 -11.07
N ASN A 40 -7.82 -12.10 -10.43
CA ASN A 40 -6.78 -12.89 -11.10
C ASN A 40 -6.10 -12.06 -12.20
N ASN A 41 -5.94 -12.63 -13.39
CA ASN A 41 -5.41 -11.93 -14.56
C ASN A 41 -6.51 -11.51 -15.56
N GLU A 42 -7.75 -11.35 -15.08
CA GLU A 42 -8.87 -10.91 -15.90
C GLU A 42 -8.80 -9.41 -16.23
N LYS A 43 -9.68 -8.96 -17.12
CA LYS A 43 -9.83 -7.53 -17.40
C LYS A 43 -10.48 -6.84 -16.18
N PRO A 44 -9.95 -5.69 -15.72
CA PRO A 44 -10.60 -4.91 -14.67
C PRO A 44 -12.01 -4.48 -15.10
N VAL A 45 -12.95 -4.55 -14.18
CA VAL A 45 -14.34 -4.08 -14.34
C VAL A 45 -14.58 -2.83 -13.53
N ARG A 46 -15.38 -1.91 -14.08
CA ARG A 46 -15.77 -0.70 -13.36
C ARG A 46 -16.86 -1.01 -12.35
N TYR A 47 -16.89 -0.21 -11.29
CA TYR A 47 -17.93 -0.27 -10.27
C TYR A 47 -18.28 1.14 -9.79
N ASP A 48 -19.46 1.28 -9.18
CA ASP A 48 -19.79 2.43 -8.32
C ASP A 48 -19.78 1.97 -6.86
N ASP A 49 -19.22 2.78 -5.97
CA ASP A 49 -19.44 2.63 -4.53
C ASP A 49 -20.80 3.25 -4.18
N ILE A 50 -21.73 2.41 -3.75
CA ILE A 50 -23.09 2.79 -3.34
C ILE A 50 -23.31 2.50 -1.85
N THR A 51 -22.24 2.56 -1.05
CA THR A 51 -22.31 2.32 0.40
C THR A 51 -23.27 3.26 1.11
N GLU A 52 -23.57 4.46 0.57
CA GLU A 52 -24.59 5.37 1.11
C GLU A 52 -26.00 4.73 1.19
N ASP A 53 -26.29 3.72 0.35
CA ASP A 53 -27.55 2.99 0.38
C ASP A 53 -27.63 1.94 1.51
N SER A 54 -26.54 1.75 2.26
CA SER A 54 -26.42 0.80 3.37
C SER A 54 -26.61 1.46 4.74
N ASP A 55 -26.50 0.67 5.81
CA ASP A 55 -26.48 1.17 7.19
C ASP A 55 -25.06 1.55 7.66
N GLU A 56 -24.12 1.71 6.72
CA GLU A 56 -22.70 2.02 6.94
C GLU A 56 -21.93 0.94 7.74
N THR A 57 -22.54 -0.22 8.04
CA THR A 57 -21.85 -1.34 8.71
C THR A 57 -21.13 -2.29 7.72
N PHE A 58 -21.33 -2.06 6.42
CA PHE A 58 -20.71 -2.79 5.32
C PHE A 58 -20.66 -1.90 4.07
N PHE A 59 -19.71 -2.19 3.19
CA PHE A 59 -19.59 -1.51 1.91
C PHE A 59 -20.39 -2.24 0.83
N VAL A 60 -20.94 -1.48 -0.11
CA VAL A 60 -21.68 -2.02 -1.25
C VAL A 60 -21.10 -1.48 -2.54
N LEU A 61 -20.54 -2.37 -3.36
CA LEU A 61 -20.00 -2.04 -4.68
C LEU A 61 -20.91 -2.59 -5.76
N GLN A 62 -21.31 -1.74 -6.71
CA GLN A 62 -22.10 -2.15 -7.86
C GLN A 62 -21.21 -2.25 -9.10
N ILE A 63 -20.96 -3.48 -9.55
CA ILE A 63 -20.29 -3.76 -10.82
C ILE A 63 -21.13 -3.22 -11.99
N LYS A 64 -20.49 -2.45 -12.88
CA LYS A 64 -21.13 -1.85 -14.06
C LYS A 64 -20.92 -2.64 -15.34
N ASP A 65 -19.79 -3.33 -15.43
CA ASP A 65 -19.42 -4.12 -16.60
C ASP A 65 -19.70 -5.61 -16.33
N SER A 66 -20.16 -6.35 -17.33
CA SER A 66 -20.40 -7.79 -17.17
C SER A 66 -19.11 -8.54 -16.80
N SER A 67 -19.17 -9.36 -15.75
CA SER A 67 -18.09 -10.25 -15.33
C SER A 67 -18.65 -11.64 -15.08
N ASP A 68 -18.00 -12.65 -15.68
CA ASP A 68 -18.34 -14.05 -15.46
C ASP A 68 -17.92 -14.54 -14.06
N TYR A 69 -16.93 -13.90 -13.44
CA TYR A 69 -16.42 -14.30 -12.13
C TYR A 69 -17.44 -14.07 -11.01
N PHE A 70 -18.13 -12.92 -11.02
CA PHE A 70 -19.01 -12.53 -9.92
C PHE A 70 -20.37 -13.24 -9.97
N GLY A 71 -20.94 -13.48 -11.16
CA GLY A 71 -22.27 -14.09 -11.30
C GLY A 71 -23.44 -13.24 -10.73
N GLY A 72 -23.13 -12.01 -10.33
CA GLY A 72 -24.01 -10.98 -9.79
C GLY A 72 -23.32 -9.63 -9.86
N ASN A 73 -24.07 -8.55 -9.70
CA ASN A 73 -23.57 -7.18 -9.91
C ASN A 73 -23.34 -6.41 -8.61
N PHE A 74 -23.69 -6.99 -7.46
CA PHE A 74 -23.60 -6.30 -6.17
C PHE A 74 -22.68 -7.07 -5.25
N LEU A 75 -21.64 -6.40 -4.77
CA LEU A 75 -20.66 -6.94 -3.85
C LEU A 75 -20.88 -6.29 -2.48
N ARG A 76 -21.12 -7.10 -1.46
CA ARG A 76 -21.18 -6.69 -0.07
C ARG A 76 -19.86 -7.04 0.61
N ILE A 77 -19.11 -6.03 1.00
CA ILE A 77 -17.83 -6.19 1.71
C ILE A 77 -18.05 -5.94 3.19
N THR A 78 -17.63 -6.88 4.03
CA THR A 78 -17.76 -6.76 5.49
C THR A 78 -16.43 -7.11 6.14
N PHE A 79 -15.85 -6.13 6.84
CA PHE A 79 -14.68 -6.31 7.67
C PHE A 79 -15.06 -6.90 9.04
N GLY A 80 -14.17 -7.74 9.55
CA GLY A 80 -14.29 -8.28 10.90
C GLY A 80 -13.62 -7.38 11.93
N LYS A 81 -13.07 -8.01 12.97
CA LYS A 81 -12.15 -7.32 13.91
C LYS A 81 -10.76 -7.13 13.33
N ASP A 82 -10.45 -7.92 12.32
CA ASP A 82 -9.17 -7.97 11.64
C ASP A 82 -9.27 -7.11 10.37
N PRO A 83 -8.52 -6.00 10.27
CA PRO A 83 -8.55 -5.14 9.09
C PRO A 83 -7.89 -5.80 7.86
N ASP A 84 -7.02 -6.78 8.07
CA ASP A 84 -6.32 -7.48 6.99
C ASP A 84 -7.17 -8.60 6.39
N HIS A 85 -8.43 -8.74 6.83
CA HIS A 85 -9.35 -9.77 6.37
C HIS A 85 -10.78 -9.23 6.20
N PHE A 86 -11.42 -9.59 5.09
CA PHE A 86 -12.84 -9.32 4.90
C PHE A 86 -13.57 -10.43 4.14
N SER A 87 -14.89 -10.46 4.34
CA SER A 87 -15.79 -11.28 3.53
C SER A 87 -16.42 -10.45 2.42
N MET A 88 -16.44 -11.00 1.20
CA MET A 88 -17.17 -10.48 0.05
C MET A 88 -18.31 -11.42 -0.31
N SER A 89 -19.55 -10.97 -0.15
CA SER A 89 -20.76 -11.68 -0.58
C SER A 89 -21.30 -11.06 -1.87
N ILE A 90 -21.69 -11.89 -2.83
CA ILE A 90 -22.12 -11.47 -4.16
C ILE A 90 -23.62 -11.72 -4.34
N TYR A 91 -24.32 -10.74 -4.90
CA TYR A 91 -25.76 -10.76 -5.09
C TYR A 91 -26.15 -10.26 -6.49
N LYS A 92 -27.35 -10.66 -6.93
CA LYS A 92 -27.92 -10.22 -8.22
C LYS A 92 -28.61 -8.86 -8.14
N THR A 93 -29.17 -8.53 -6.98
CA THR A 93 -29.96 -7.30 -6.79
C THR A 93 -29.52 -6.53 -5.54
N LEU A 94 -29.70 -5.21 -5.55
CA LEU A 94 -29.43 -4.38 -4.38
C LEU A 94 -30.30 -4.76 -3.17
N PRO A 95 -31.62 -4.98 -3.29
CA PRO A 95 -32.43 -5.42 -2.15
C PRO A 95 -31.93 -6.71 -1.49
N ASP A 96 -31.54 -7.70 -2.29
CA ASP A 96 -30.93 -8.95 -1.80
C ASP A 96 -29.63 -8.66 -1.04
N THR A 97 -28.82 -7.73 -1.54
CA THR A 97 -27.55 -7.31 -0.92
C THR A 97 -27.78 -6.67 0.46
N LEU A 98 -28.72 -5.72 0.54
CA LEU A 98 -29.01 -4.98 1.77
C LEU A 98 -29.65 -5.87 2.84
N LYS A 99 -30.50 -6.82 2.44
CA LYS A 99 -31.18 -7.76 3.35
C LYS A 99 -30.40 -9.05 3.59
N LYS A 100 -29.31 -9.26 2.86
CA LYS A 100 -28.51 -10.49 2.88
C LYS A 100 -29.33 -11.74 2.47
N GLU A 101 -30.15 -11.61 1.43
CA GLU A 101 -31.01 -12.67 0.89
C GLU A 101 -30.44 -13.20 -0.43
N ASN A 102 -30.72 -14.46 -0.78
CA ASN A 102 -30.37 -15.04 -2.10
C ASN A 102 -28.89 -14.86 -2.52
N GLU A 103 -27.95 -15.07 -1.59
CA GLU A 103 -26.51 -14.97 -1.85
C GLU A 103 -26.09 -15.91 -3.00
N VAL A 104 -25.39 -15.36 -3.98
CA VAL A 104 -24.86 -16.11 -5.13
C VAL A 104 -23.59 -16.86 -4.74
N LYS A 105 -22.68 -16.16 -4.07
CA LYS A 105 -21.36 -16.64 -3.70
C LYS A 105 -20.80 -15.78 -2.56
N ARG A 106 -19.99 -16.40 -1.71
CA ARG A 106 -19.19 -15.71 -0.69
C ARG A 106 -17.72 -16.11 -0.80
N ILE A 107 -16.83 -15.15 -0.58
CA ILE A 107 -15.38 -15.31 -0.67
C ILE A 107 -14.76 -14.56 0.51
N GLU A 108 -13.80 -15.19 1.16
CA GLU A 108 -12.97 -14.52 2.18
C GLU A 108 -11.67 -14.07 1.52
N TRP A 109 -11.26 -12.85 1.81
CA TRP A 109 -10.07 -12.21 1.25
C TRP A 109 -9.15 -11.77 2.39
N SER A 110 -7.85 -11.87 2.16
CA SER A 110 -6.80 -11.54 3.11
C SER A 110 -5.76 -10.66 2.44
N ALA A 111 -5.20 -9.69 3.16
CA ALA A 111 -4.04 -8.96 2.68
C ALA A 111 -2.87 -9.95 2.48
N PRO A 112 -2.00 -9.74 1.48
CA PRO A 112 -0.80 -10.56 1.32
C PRO A 112 0.04 -10.47 2.58
N ALA A 113 0.64 -11.59 2.99
CA ALA A 113 1.57 -11.60 4.11
C ALA A 113 2.66 -10.54 3.84
N ALA A 114 2.76 -9.53 4.72
CA ALA A 114 3.83 -8.56 4.63
C ALA A 114 5.16 -9.33 4.71
N GLU A 115 5.94 -9.31 3.62
CA GLU A 115 7.32 -9.74 3.67
C GLU A 115 7.98 -8.83 4.71
N GLU A 116 8.34 -9.36 5.87
CA GLU A 116 9.20 -8.65 6.80
C GLU A 116 10.47 -8.33 6.01
N GLU A 117 10.69 -7.05 5.68
CA GLU A 117 11.97 -6.60 5.18
C GLU A 117 13.00 -6.93 6.27
N GLU A 118 13.68 -8.07 6.14
CA GLU A 118 14.95 -8.31 6.79
C GLU A 118 15.87 -7.17 6.36
N THR A 119 15.93 -6.13 7.18
CA THR A 119 16.94 -5.08 7.09
C THR A 119 18.27 -5.70 7.48
N GLU A 120 18.84 -6.46 6.55
CA GLU A 120 20.24 -6.86 6.54
C GLU A 120 21.06 -5.56 6.48
N GLN A 121 21.38 -5.01 7.66
CA GLN A 121 22.37 -3.96 7.82
C GLN A 121 23.72 -4.53 7.38
N LYS A 122 23.99 -4.47 6.07
CA LYS A 122 25.36 -4.55 5.55
C LYS A 122 26.10 -3.32 6.04
N GLU A 123 26.84 -3.49 7.12
CA GLU A 123 27.87 -2.56 7.57
C GLU A 123 28.78 -2.19 6.39
N GLN A 124 28.67 -0.95 5.93
CA GLN A 124 29.67 -0.34 5.04
C GLN A 124 31.00 -0.20 5.80
N PRO A 125 32.15 -0.56 5.19
CA PRO A 125 33.44 -0.23 5.77
C PRO A 125 33.64 1.28 5.72
N LYS A 126 33.90 1.87 6.89
CA LYS A 126 34.26 3.27 7.09
C LYS A 126 35.58 3.58 6.37
N GLU A 127 35.51 4.28 5.25
CA GLU A 127 36.65 4.88 4.57
C GLU A 127 36.65 6.42 4.80
N GLU A 128 37.84 7.03 4.72
CA GLU A 128 38.24 8.43 5.03
C GLU A 128 38.67 8.69 6.50
N GLN A 129 39.87 9.22 6.74
CA GLN A 129 40.45 10.43 6.13
C GLN A 129 41.99 10.43 6.07
N PRO A 130 42.60 11.14 5.11
CA PRO A 130 43.92 11.74 5.29
C PRO A 130 43.87 13.28 5.24
N ARG A 131 44.87 13.88 5.91
CA ARG A 131 45.39 15.28 5.85
C ARG A 131 44.85 16.29 6.87
N ALA A 132 45.76 16.66 7.77
CA ALA A 132 45.95 18.05 8.17
C ALA A 132 47.46 18.29 8.36
N ASP A 133 48.12 18.77 7.30
CA ASP A 133 49.44 19.38 7.37
C ASP A 133 49.24 20.86 7.05
N GLN A 134 49.47 21.73 8.05
CA GLN A 134 49.95 23.10 7.88
C GLN A 134 50.04 23.81 9.23
N SER A 135 51.27 24.17 9.64
CA SER A 135 51.60 25.58 9.89
C SER A 135 53.11 25.80 10.09
N PRO A 136 53.61 27.02 9.83
CA PRO A 136 54.95 27.29 9.34
C PRO A 136 55.88 27.87 10.42
N GLU A 137 57.19 27.61 10.31
CA GLU A 137 58.19 28.48 10.94
C GLU A 137 59.31 28.86 9.96
N LYS A 138 59.80 30.07 10.19
CA LYS A 138 60.47 31.01 9.32
C LYS A 138 62.01 30.78 9.31
N PRO A 139 62.86 31.63 8.69
CA PRO A 139 63.91 31.23 7.77
C PRO A 139 65.32 31.42 8.35
N THR A 140 66.37 31.00 7.65
CA THR A 140 67.55 31.86 7.40
C THR A 140 68.52 31.25 6.37
N PRO A 141 69.27 32.10 5.65
CA PRO A 141 69.89 31.78 4.38
C PRO A 141 71.37 31.40 4.51
N SER A 142 71.96 30.79 3.49
CA SER A 142 73.31 31.15 3.06
C SER A 142 73.65 30.62 1.67
N PRO A 143 74.59 31.29 0.96
CA PRO A 143 74.49 31.51 -0.47
C PRO A 143 75.31 30.53 -1.31
N SER A 144 74.88 30.36 -2.56
CA SER A 144 75.70 29.79 -3.64
C SER A 144 76.91 30.66 -3.95
N PRO A 145 78.04 30.06 -4.35
CA PRO A 145 78.96 30.67 -5.29
C PRO A 145 78.86 29.98 -6.66
N SER A 146 78.62 30.76 -7.71
CA SER A 146 78.92 30.35 -9.09
C SER A 146 80.17 31.07 -9.58
N ALA A 147 81.12 30.25 -10.02
CA ALA A 147 82.15 30.43 -11.05
C ALA A 147 83.16 31.58 -10.94
N LEU A 148 84.44 31.19 -10.99
CA LEU A 148 85.27 31.29 -12.20
C LEU A 148 86.20 30.07 -12.30
#